data_AF-A0A8X8BPN4-F1
#
_entry.id   AF-A0A8X8BPN4-F1
#
_cell.length_a   1.000
_cell.length_b   1.000
_cell.length_c   1.000
_cell.angle_alpha   90.00
_cell.angle_beta   90.00
_cell.angle_gamma   90.00
#
_symmetry.space_group_name_H-M   'P 1'
#
loop_
_entity.id
_entity.type
_entity.pdbx_description
1 polymer ?
#
loop_
_entity_poly.entity_id
_entity_poly.type
_entity_poly.pdbx_seq_one_letter_code
_entity_poly.pdbx_strand_id
1 'polypeptide(L)'
;MITKAKKIYEQFVAVQSPKEVNLDSSTREETSRNIQEPTSSCFDEAQRRIFLLMEKDSYRRFLKCKIYQDMIQEPGCNSGSCGAQKNGKQYNSDIGQMLPLCA
;
A
#
# COMPACT_ATOMS: atom_id res chain seq x y z
N MET A 1 3.06 -14.30 16.94
CA MET A 1 3.73 -13.17 16.24
C MET A 1 4.67 -13.64 15.13
N ILE A 2 5.52 -14.63 15.37
CA ILE A 2 6.48 -15.17 14.38
C ILE A 2 5.83 -15.54 13.02
N THR A 3 4.67 -16.20 13.02
CA THR A 3 3.98 -16.60 11.78
C THR A 3 3.54 -15.42 10.92
N LYS A 4 3.12 -14.31 11.55
CA LYS A 4 2.69 -13.10 10.84
C LYS A 4 3.91 -12.37 10.24
N ALA A 5 4.99 -12.27 11.01
CA ALA A 5 6.20 -11.63 10.55
C ALA A 5 6.77 -12.36 9.31
N LYS A 6 6.89 -13.69 9.37
CA LYS A 6 7.36 -14.49 8.22
C LYS A 6 6.49 -14.31 6.99
N LYS A 7 5.16 -14.33 7.16
CA LYS A 7 4.22 -14.09 6.06
C LYS A 7 4.38 -12.69 5.43
N ILE A 8 4.58 -11.66 6.24
CA ILE A 8 4.83 -10.30 5.73
C ILE A 8 6.14 -10.26 4.95
N TYR A 9 7.20 -10.86 5.50
CA TYR A 9 8.50 -10.92 4.85
C TYR A 9 8.42 -11.61 3.48
N GLU A 10 7.82 -12.80 3.41
CA GLU A 10 7.68 -13.58 2.17
C GLU A 10 6.80 -12.89 1.12
N GLN A 11 5.79 -12.12 1.54
CA GLN A 11 4.86 -11.46 0.61
C GLN A 11 5.36 -10.11 0.09
N PHE A 12 6.13 -9.36 0.89
CA PHE A 12 6.43 -7.96 0.61
C PHE A 12 7.92 -7.60 0.64
N VAL A 13 8.78 -8.33 1.36
CA VAL A 13 10.18 -7.93 1.59
C VAL A 13 11.18 -8.84 0.90
N ALA A 14 10.88 -10.14 0.80
CA ALA A 14 11.73 -11.10 0.13
C ALA A 14 11.93 -10.68 -1.33
N VAL A 15 13.15 -10.89 -1.82
CA VAL A 15 13.51 -10.66 -3.22
C VAL A 15 12.60 -11.54 -4.08
N GLN A 16 11.99 -10.95 -5.12
CA GLN A 16 11.00 -11.60 -5.99
C GLN A 16 9.70 -12.00 -5.28
N SER A 17 9.37 -11.38 -4.15
CA SER A 17 8.07 -11.58 -3.52
C SER A 17 6.93 -11.08 -4.43
N PRO A 18 5.74 -11.71 -4.38
CA PRO A 18 4.64 -11.38 -5.29
C PRO A 18 4.14 -9.93 -5.14
N LYS A 19 4.42 -9.29 -4.01
CA LYS A 19 4.08 -7.89 -3.73
C LYS A 19 5.30 -7.13 -3.21
N GLU A 20 6.48 -7.42 -3.76
CA GLU A 20 7.74 -6.79 -3.34
C GLU A 20 7.61 -5.27 -3.31
N VAL A 21 7.88 -4.69 -2.13
CA VAL A 21 7.86 -3.25 -1.94
C VAL A 21 9.23 -2.65 -2.26
N ASN A 22 9.24 -1.42 -2.78
CA ASN A 22 10.47 -0.74 -3.18
C ASN A 22 11.28 -0.32 -1.94
N LEU A 23 12.25 -1.16 -1.55
CA LEU A 23 13.19 -0.94 -0.46
C LEU A 23 14.62 -0.90 -0.98
N ASP A 24 15.44 0.01 -0.44
CA ASP A 24 16.87 -0.03 -0.67
C ASP A 24 17.51 -1.27 -0.02
N SER A 25 18.66 -1.69 -0.57
CA SER A 25 19.30 -2.94 -0.17
C SER A 25 19.67 -2.99 1.31
N SER A 26 20.08 -1.86 1.89
CA SER A 26 20.45 -1.77 3.31
C SER A 26 19.24 -2.10 4.20
N THR A 27 18.09 -1.44 3.97
CA THR A 27 16.88 -1.68 4.74
C THR A 27 16.35 -3.11 4.58
N ARG A 28 16.45 -3.70 3.39
CA ARG A 28 16.03 -5.09 3.15
C ARG A 28 16.91 -6.08 3.92
N GLU A 29 18.22 -5.91 3.88
CA GLU A 29 19.16 -6.76 4.62
C GLU A 29 18.94 -6.67 6.13
N GLU A 30 18.70 -5.47 6.65
CA GLU A 30 18.35 -5.27 8.05
C GLU A 30 17.08 -6.03 8.43
N THR A 31 16.02 -5.90 7.62
CA THR A 31 14.76 -6.62 7.84
C THR A 31 14.96 -8.14 7.77
N SER A 32 15.87 -8.61 6.90
CA SER A 32 16.22 -10.03 6.75
C SER A 32 16.98 -10.59 7.96
N ARG A 33 17.71 -9.75 8.70
CA ARG A 33 18.31 -10.14 9.98
C ARG A 33 17.26 -10.14 11.10
N ASN A 34 16.43 -9.10 11.17
CA ASN A 34 15.40 -8.96 12.20
C ASN A 34 14.35 -10.07 12.15
N ILE A 35 14.11 -10.69 10.98
CA ILE A 35 13.14 -11.77 10.84
C ILE A 35 13.62 -13.13 11.39
N GLN A 36 14.93 -13.28 11.67
CA GLN A 36 15.45 -14.49 12.30
C GLN A 36 14.90 -14.65 13.73
N GLU A 37 14.78 -13.54 14.45
CA GLU A 37 14.14 -13.46 15.77
C GLU A 37 13.10 -12.32 15.79
N PRO A 38 11.87 -12.58 15.29
CA PRO A 38 10.90 -11.53 15.07
C PRO A 38 10.45 -10.83 16.36
N THR A 39 10.74 -9.53 16.44
CA THR A 39 10.20 -8.62 17.46
C THR A 39 9.04 -7.79 16.90
N SER A 40 8.38 -7.00 17.74
CA SER A 40 7.38 -6.03 17.28
C SER A 40 7.96 -4.93 16.38
N SER A 41 9.27 -4.67 16.45
CA SER A 41 9.98 -3.63 15.71
C SER A 41 10.70 -4.14 14.46
N CYS A 42 10.52 -5.42 14.09
CA CYS A 42 11.31 -6.05 13.01
C CYS A 42 11.16 -5.37 11.63
N PHE A 43 10.08 -4.61 11.41
CA PHE A 43 9.78 -3.89 10.17
C PHE A 43 9.81 -2.37 10.30
N ASP A 44 10.24 -1.79 11.44
CA ASP A 44 10.09 -0.34 11.67
C ASP A 44 10.82 0.50 10.62
N GLU A 45 12.05 0.11 10.25
CA GLU A 45 12.83 0.77 9.22
C GLU A 45 12.16 0.64 7.84
N ALA A 46 11.79 -0.58 7.45
CA ALA A 46 11.12 -0.86 6.19
C ALA A 46 9.80 -0.09 6.06
N GLN A 47 8.98 -0.11 7.11
CA GLN A 47 7.71 0.60 7.15
C GLN A 47 7.91 2.12 6.99
N ARG A 48 8.90 2.70 7.68
CA ARG A 48 9.22 4.13 7.54
C ARG A 48 9.65 4.47 6.12
N ARG A 49 10.47 3.62 5.50
CA ARG A 49 10.94 3.82 4.12
C ARG A 49 9.79 3.83 3.12
N ILE A 50 8.88 2.86 3.23
CA ILE A 50 7.68 2.78 2.38
C ILE A 50 6.73 3.94 2.65
N PHE A 51 6.52 4.33 3.91
CA PHE A 51 5.69 5.48 4.25
C PHE A 51 6.18 6.75 3.56
N LEU A 52 7.48 7.06 3.67
CA LEU A 52 8.07 8.24 3.04
C LEU A 52 8.01 8.18 1.51
N LEU A 53 8.14 6.98 0.93
CA LEU A 53 7.99 6.78 -0.51
C LEU A 53 6.56 7.10 -0.96
N MET A 54 5.57 6.54 -0.26
CA MET A 54 4.16 6.82 -0.52
C MET A 54 3.84 8.31 -0.35
N GLU A 55 4.32 8.95 0.72
CA GLU A 55 4.09 10.36 1.00
C GLU A 55 4.63 11.27 -0.12
N LYS A 56 5.83 10.99 -0.63
CA LYS A 56 6.49 11.83 -1.63
C LYS A 56 5.91 11.70 -3.03
N ASP A 57 5.28 10.58 -3.32
CA ASP A 57 4.86 10.24 -4.69
C ASP A 57 3.37 9.90 -4.76
N SER A 58 2.98 8.70 -4.34
CA SER A 58 1.59 8.22 -4.43
C SER A 58 0.59 9.14 -3.75
N TYR A 59 0.91 9.68 -2.58
CA TYR A 59 0.04 10.57 -1.82
C TYR A 59 -0.15 11.92 -2.52
N ARG A 60 0.93 12.51 -3.05
CA ARG A 60 0.83 13.77 -3.81
C ARG A 60 -0.05 13.63 -5.05
N ARG A 61 0.01 12.47 -5.70
CA ARG A 61 -0.83 12.16 -6.85
C ARG A 61 -2.27 11.88 -6.43
N PHE A 62 -2.47 11.12 -5.35
CA PHE A 62 -3.77 10.85 -4.75
C PHE A 62 -4.59 12.12 -4.46
N LEU A 63 -3.96 13.15 -3.89
CA LEU A 63 -4.62 14.44 -3.61
C LEU A 63 -5.18 15.13 -4.85
N LYS A 64 -4.63 14.85 -6.04
CA LYS A 64 -5.09 15.40 -7.32
C LYS A 64 -6.08 14.48 -8.03
N CYS A 65 -6.23 13.23 -7.60
CA CYS A 65 -7.11 12.27 -8.26
C CYS A 65 -8.56 12.67 -8.02
N LYS A 66 -9.36 12.43 -9.06
CA LYS A 66 -10.80 12.70 -9.04
C LYS A 66 -11.51 12.02 -7.87
N ILE A 67 -11.07 10.81 -7.48
CA ILE A 67 -11.63 10.08 -6.33
C ILE A 67 -11.54 10.89 -5.03
N TYR A 68 -10.37 11.48 -4.75
CA TYR A 68 -10.19 12.31 -3.56
C TYR A 68 -10.95 13.62 -3.67
N GLN A 69 -10.90 14.26 -4.84
CA GLN A 69 -11.59 15.51 -5.12
C GLN A 69 -13.12 15.37 -4.99
N ASP A 70 -13.71 14.29 -5.50
CA ASP A 70 -15.14 14.00 -5.38
C ASP A 70 -15.51 13.73 -3.90
N MET A 71 -14.66 13.04 -3.14
CA MET A 71 -14.89 12.75 -1.72
C MET A 71 -14.93 14.01 -0.84
N ILE A 72 -14.05 14.99 -1.11
CA ILE A 72 -14.02 16.24 -0.33
C ILE A 72 -15.06 17.26 -0.80
N GLN A 73 -15.65 17.07 -1.98
CA GLN A 73 -16.65 17.97 -2.55
C GLN A 73 -18.09 17.64 -2.13
N GLU A 74 -18.35 16.47 -1.52
CA GLU A 74 -19.67 16.11 -1.00
C GLU A 74 -19.87 16.66 0.44
N PRO A 75 -20.50 17.83 0.64
CA PRO A 75 -20.72 18.40 1.94
C PRO A 75 -22.10 17.92 2.41
N GLY A 76 -22.15 16.70 2.95
CA GLY A 76 -23.27 16.24 3.78
C GLY A 76 -24.14 15.11 3.23
N CYS A 77 -24.21 14.06 4.06
CA CYS A 77 -25.24 13.02 4.16
C CYS A 77 -25.16 11.73 3.32
N ASN A 78 -24.78 10.65 4.03
CA ASN A 78 -25.40 9.32 4.09
C ASN A 78 -26.25 8.86 2.89
N SER A 79 -25.75 7.88 2.14
CA SER A 79 -26.30 6.51 2.04
C SER A 79 -25.59 5.77 0.92
N GLY A 80 -25.35 4.47 1.12
CA GLY A 80 -24.59 3.64 0.20
C GLY A 80 -25.13 3.67 -1.23
N SER A 81 -24.31 4.15 -2.16
CA SER A 81 -24.26 3.64 -3.53
C SER A 81 -22.95 4.08 -4.15
N CYS A 82 -21.94 3.22 -4.04
CA CYS A 82 -20.82 3.25 -4.95
C CYS A 82 -21.35 2.90 -6.35
N GLY A 83 -21.36 3.86 -7.28
CA GLY A 83 -21.54 3.55 -8.69
C GLY A 83 -22.20 4.63 -9.53
N ALA A 84 -21.38 5.37 -10.29
CA ALA A 84 -21.76 5.83 -11.62
C ALA A 84 -20.51 6.11 -12.48
N GLN A 85 -19.71 5.08 -12.75
CA GLN A 85 -18.87 5.08 -13.95
C GLN A 85 -19.71 4.53 -15.10
N LYS A 86 -20.24 5.43 -15.93
CA LYS A 86 -20.64 5.09 -17.30
C LYS A 86 -19.37 4.78 -18.07
N ASN A 87 -19.01 3.50 -18.12
CA ASN A 87 -18.25 2.80 -19.16
C ASN A 87 -17.80 1.46 -18.57
N GLY A 88 -18.37 0.37 -19.09
CA GLY A 88 -18.21 -0.98 -18.52
C GLY A 88 -16.76 -1.44 -18.46
N LYS A 89 -16.17 -1.40 -17.25
CA LYS A 89 -15.10 -2.30 -16.82
C LYS A 89 -15.33 -2.62 -15.35
N GLN A 90 -15.69 -3.87 -15.09
CA GLN A 90 -15.94 -4.42 -13.77
C GLN A 90 -14.65 -4.34 -12.93
N TYR A 91 -14.62 -3.45 -11.94
CA TYR A 91 -13.51 -3.38 -10.99
C TYR A 91 -13.70 -4.47 -9.94
N ASN A 92 -12.81 -5.47 -9.97
CA ASN A 92 -12.79 -6.59 -9.05
C ASN A 92 -12.23 -6.13 -7.68
N SER A 93 -12.74 -6.70 -6.59
CA SER A 93 -12.54 -6.30 -5.18
C SER A 93 -11.11 -6.52 -4.64
N ASP A 94 -10.16 -6.88 -5.49
CA ASP A 94 -8.76 -6.98 -5.12
C ASP A 94 -8.14 -5.58 -5.10
N ILE A 95 -7.70 -5.17 -3.92
CA ILE A 95 -6.96 -3.91 -3.64
C ILE A 95 -5.79 -3.68 -4.64
N GLY A 96 -5.33 -4.72 -5.33
CA GLY A 96 -4.30 -4.65 -6.38
C GLY A 96 -4.73 -4.12 -7.74
N GLN A 97 -6.03 -3.97 -8.06
CA GLN A 97 -6.48 -3.40 -9.34
C GLN A 97 -6.95 -1.95 -9.22
N MET A 98 -7.13 -1.42 -8.02
CA MET A 98 -7.51 -0.03 -7.76
C MET A 98 -6.29 0.91 -7.75
N LEU A 99 -5.44 0.79 -8.76
CA LEU A 99 -4.48 1.83 -9.12
C LEU A 99 -4.99 2.50 -10.41
N PRO A 100 -6.09 3.28 -10.36
CA PRO A 100 -6.54 4.01 -11.52
C PRO A 100 -5.57 5.15 -11.78
N LEU A 101 -4.64 4.96 -12.71
CA LEU A 101 -3.95 6.00 -13.50
C LEU A 101 -3.24 7.13 -12.72
N CYS A 102 -3.14 7.02 -11.40
CA CYS A 102 -2.58 8.02 -10.50
C CYS A 102 -1.27 7.57 -9.84
N ALA A 103 -0.80 6.35 -10.12
CA ALA A 103 0.47 5.80 -9.66
C ALA A 103 1.35 5.41 -10.85
#